data_AF-A0A9P9NUD8-F1
#
_entry.id   AF-A0A9P9NUD8-F1
#
_cell.length_a   1.000
_cell.length_b   1.000
_cell.length_c   1.000
_cell.angle_alpha   90.00
_cell.angle_beta   90.00
_cell.angle_gamma   90.00
#
_symmetry.space_group_name_H-M   'P 1'
#
loop_
_entity.id
_entity.type
_entity.pdbx_description
1 polymer ?
#
loop_
_entity_poly.entity_id
_entity_poly.type
_entity_poly.pdbx_seq_one_letter_code
_entity_poly.pdbx_strand_id
1 'polypeptide(L)'
;MALLHRELANTFLVLDTECVNSILTGANFPLYDDMRILAFEADYPVPGRKYIEGYQGFTWVRLDQLVYNFYELRSIKAHDIGMDEIWKAGQQSRHQAFVSMDIQEATSWTRSNYMRGFDDDSVLGRSQQAIRNSRPLKSKQLE
;
A
#
# COMPACT_ATOMS: atom_id res chain seq x y z
N MET A 1 -34.16 6.64 6.62
CA MET A 1 -33.20 7.02 7.68
C MET A 1 -31.85 6.46 7.29
N ALA A 2 -30.90 7.31 6.91
CA ALA A 2 -29.53 6.87 6.61
C ALA A 2 -28.75 6.86 7.93
N LEU A 3 -28.44 5.66 8.42
CA LEU A 3 -27.43 5.49 9.46
C LEU A 3 -26.10 5.92 8.85
N LEU A 4 -25.59 7.06 9.33
CA LEU A 4 -24.28 7.56 8.97
C LEU A 4 -23.25 6.65 9.66
N HIS A 5 -22.93 5.51 9.04
CA HIS A 5 -21.85 4.64 9.52
C HIS A 5 -20.54 5.39 9.31
N ARG A 6 -20.01 6.00 10.38
CA ARG A 6 -18.72 6.71 10.40
C ARG A 6 -17.52 5.75 10.43
N GLU A 7 -17.71 4.50 10.05
CA GLU A 7 -16.72 3.43 10.15
C GLU A 7 -16.17 3.10 8.76
N LEU A 8 -14.90 2.72 8.67
CA LEU A 8 -14.30 2.21 7.44
C LEU A 8 -14.90 0.83 7.16
N ALA A 9 -15.87 0.78 6.23
CA ALA A 9 -16.56 -0.47 5.92
C ALA A 9 -15.60 -1.48 5.29
N ASN A 10 -15.60 -2.71 5.83
CA ASN A 10 -14.83 -3.85 5.34
C ASN A 10 -13.33 -3.56 5.18
N THR A 11 -12.76 -2.77 6.10
CA THR A 11 -11.34 -2.41 6.05
C THR A 11 -10.69 -2.49 7.43
N PHE A 12 -9.55 -3.18 7.52
CA PHE A 12 -8.68 -3.15 8.69
C PHE A 12 -7.45 -2.29 8.40
N LEU A 13 -7.14 -1.36 9.31
CA LEU A 13 -5.91 -0.57 9.23
C LEU A 13 -4.85 -1.18 10.15
N VAL A 14 -3.66 -1.38 9.61
CA VAL A 14 -2.50 -1.89 10.35
C VAL A 14 -1.37 -0.87 10.29
N LEU A 15 -0.92 -0.47 11.48
CA LEU A 15 0.29 0.30 11.70
C LEU A 15 1.35 -0.67 12.23
N ASP A 16 2.26 -1.10 11.38
CA ASP A 16 3.36 -2.01 11.75
C ASP A 16 4.71 -1.28 11.77
N THR A 17 5.77 -2.03 12.08
CA THR A 17 7.13 -1.49 12.13
C THR A 17 7.58 -0.91 10.79
N GLU A 18 7.10 -1.42 9.65
CA GLU A 18 7.40 -0.86 8.33
C GLU A 18 6.68 0.48 8.11
N CYS A 19 5.43 0.60 8.57
CA CYS A 19 4.68 1.85 8.60
C CYS A 19 5.46 2.92 9.41
N VAL A 20 6.04 2.53 10.54
CA VAL A 20 6.86 3.43 11.38
C VAL A 20 8.23 3.72 10.75
N ASN A 21 8.91 2.71 10.19
CA ASN A 21 10.22 2.84 9.58
C ASN A 21 10.22 3.65 8.27
N SER A 22 9.08 3.73 7.59
CA SER A 22 8.87 4.61 6.44
C SER A 22 9.07 6.09 6.80
N ILE A 23 8.94 6.46 8.08
CA ILE A 23 9.27 7.79 8.60
C ILE A 23 10.76 7.87 8.98
N LEU A 24 11.32 6.83 9.61
CA LEU A 24 12.60 6.86 10.34
C LEU A 24 13.87 6.76 9.47
N THR A 25 13.76 6.29 8.23
CA THR A 25 14.93 5.95 7.39
C THR A 25 15.31 7.04 6.37
N GLY A 26 14.59 8.17 6.35
CA GLY A 26 14.95 9.33 5.54
C GLY A 26 16.17 10.04 6.09
N ALA A 27 17.32 9.92 5.42
CA ALA A 27 18.60 10.55 5.82
C ALA A 27 18.56 12.09 5.95
N ASN A 28 17.42 12.74 5.62
CA ASN A 28 17.12 14.15 5.83
C ASN A 28 15.65 14.27 6.28
N PHE A 29 15.39 14.50 7.57
CA PHE A 29 14.03 14.77 8.10
C PHE A 29 13.62 16.24 7.92
N PRO A 30 12.31 16.61 7.86
CA PRO A 30 11.11 15.79 8.02
C PRO A 30 10.15 15.93 6.82
N LEU A 31 9.88 14.85 6.09
CA LEU A 31 8.68 14.78 5.27
C LEU A 31 7.81 13.67 5.85
N TYR A 32 6.84 14.09 6.67
CA TYR A 32 5.75 13.24 7.17
C TYR A 32 4.98 12.54 6.04
N ASP A 33 5.19 13.00 4.81
CA ASP A 33 4.61 12.50 3.56
C ASP A 33 4.95 11.03 3.26
N ASP A 34 5.99 10.44 3.86
CA ASP A 34 6.38 9.06 3.54
C ASP A 34 5.72 8.00 4.42
N MET A 35 4.97 8.38 5.47
CA MET A 35 4.27 7.41 6.30
C MET A 35 3.16 6.72 5.50
N ARG A 36 3.16 5.38 5.53
CA ARG A 36 2.10 4.56 4.96
C ARG A 36 1.45 3.70 6.01
N ILE A 37 0.20 3.35 5.75
CA ILE A 37 -0.60 2.41 6.54
C ILE A 37 -1.02 1.29 5.61
N LEU A 38 -1.04 0.05 6.12
CA LEU A 38 -1.67 -1.06 5.43
C LEU A 38 -3.18 -1.01 5.64
N ALA A 39 -3.93 -0.98 4.55
CA ALA A 39 -5.37 -1.15 4.56
C ALA A 39 -5.74 -2.49 3.91
N PHE A 40 -6.24 -3.42 4.72
CA PHE A 40 -6.70 -4.74 4.30
C PHE A 40 -8.20 -4.73 4.01
N GLU A 41 -8.61 -5.42 2.95
CA GLU A 41 -10.01 -5.74 2.70
C GLU A 41 -10.43 -6.92 3.60
N ALA A 42 -11.40 -6.69 4.47
CA ALA A 42 -11.74 -7.60 5.57
C ALA A 42 -12.17 -9.02 5.09
N ASP A 43 -12.92 -9.07 4.00
CA ASP A 43 -13.53 -10.31 3.50
C ASP A 43 -12.79 -10.87 2.26
N TYR A 44 -11.56 -10.42 2.02
CA TYR A 44 -10.81 -10.85 0.84
C TYR A 44 -10.36 -12.34 0.94
N PRO A 45 -10.51 -13.13 -0.14
CA PRO A 45 -11.25 -12.81 -1.36
C PRO A 45 -12.76 -12.98 -1.17
N VAL A 46 -13.54 -11.99 -1.62
CA VAL A 46 -15.01 -12.05 -1.59
C VAL A 46 -15.49 -13.05 -2.65
N PRO A 47 -16.26 -14.09 -2.27
CA PRO A 47 -16.76 -15.08 -3.23
C PRO A 47 -17.58 -14.45 -4.36
N GLY A 48 -17.30 -14.86 -5.60
CA GLY A 48 -18.00 -14.35 -6.79
C GLY A 48 -17.54 -12.96 -7.26
N ARG A 49 -16.66 -12.28 -6.53
CA ARG A 49 -16.06 -11.01 -6.96
C ARG A 49 -14.84 -11.27 -7.84
N LYS A 50 -14.77 -10.56 -8.97
CA LYS A 50 -13.57 -10.53 -9.82
C LYS A 50 -12.67 -9.38 -9.38
N TYR A 51 -11.42 -9.69 -9.06
CA TYR A 51 -10.41 -8.70 -8.65
C TYR A 51 -9.48 -8.34 -9.81
N ILE A 52 -8.91 -7.13 -9.76
CA ILE A 52 -7.79 -6.75 -10.63
C ILE A 52 -6.60 -7.68 -10.40
N GLU A 53 -5.97 -8.11 -11.50
CA GLU A 53 -4.79 -8.99 -11.45
C GLU A 53 -3.66 -8.38 -10.61
N GLY A 54 -3.09 -9.18 -9.71
CA GLY A 54 -2.00 -8.78 -8.83
C GLY A 54 -2.44 -8.18 -7.49
N TYR A 55 -3.71 -7.85 -7.31
CA TYR A 55 -4.22 -7.41 -6.01
C TYR A 55 -4.28 -8.57 -5.01
N GLN A 56 -3.77 -8.34 -3.80
CA GLN A 56 -3.58 -9.37 -2.76
C GLN A 56 -4.46 -9.17 -1.52
N GLY A 57 -5.53 -8.38 -1.61
CA GLY A 57 -6.41 -8.11 -0.49
C GLY A 57 -5.97 -6.97 0.42
N PHE A 58 -4.95 -6.21 0.02
CA PHE A 58 -4.50 -5.03 0.75
C PHE A 58 -3.95 -3.95 -0.18
N THR A 59 -3.92 -2.72 0.32
CA THR A 59 -3.24 -1.60 -0.33
C THR A 59 -2.47 -0.79 0.71
N TRP A 60 -1.37 -0.19 0.28
CA TRP A 60 -0.71 0.86 1.06
C TRP A 60 -1.48 2.16 0.87
N VAL A 61 -1.68 2.91 1.95
CA VAL A 61 -2.32 4.23 1.94
C VAL A 61 -1.38 5.21 2.60
N ARG A 62 -1.11 6.36 1.99
CA ARG A 62 -0.35 7.41 2.68
C ARG A 62 -1.14 7.95 3.86
N LEU A 63 -0.49 8.20 5.00
CA LEU A 63 -1.17 8.58 6.23
C LEU A 63 -2.04 9.84 6.07
N ASP A 64 -1.50 10.87 5.40
CA ASP A 64 -2.24 12.10 5.12
C ASP A 64 -3.49 11.81 4.26
N GLN A 65 -3.34 10.93 3.28
CA GLN A 65 -4.39 10.55 2.35
C GLN A 65 -5.42 9.59 2.95
N LEU A 66 -5.14 9.03 4.13
CA LEU A 66 -6.09 8.21 4.87
C LEU A 66 -7.37 8.99 5.14
N VAL A 67 -7.25 10.24 5.58
CA VAL A 67 -8.39 11.09 5.96
C VAL A 67 -8.96 11.82 4.74
N TYR A 68 -8.10 12.34 3.86
CA TYR A 68 -8.55 13.18 2.75
C TYR A 68 -9.27 12.39 1.66
N ASN A 69 -8.70 11.27 1.23
CA ASN A 69 -9.17 10.55 0.05
C ASN A 69 -9.68 9.15 0.40
N PHE A 70 -8.92 8.39 1.18
CA PHE A 70 -9.24 6.99 1.44
C PHE A 70 -10.49 6.82 2.31
N TYR A 71 -10.67 7.65 3.35
CA TYR A 71 -11.83 7.57 4.24
C TYR A 71 -13.13 7.78 3.48
N GLU A 72 -13.21 8.76 2.58
CA GLU A 72 -14.41 9.00 1.77
C GLU A 72 -14.73 7.79 0.88
N LEU A 73 -13.70 7.22 0.24
CA LEU A 73 -13.86 6.04 -0.61
C LEU A 73 -14.41 4.84 0.16
N ARG A 74 -13.98 4.65 1.41
CA ARG A 74 -14.39 3.52 2.24
C ARG A 74 -15.65 3.74 3.07
N SER A 75 -16.00 4.98 3.39
CA SER A 75 -17.21 5.28 4.19
C SER A 75 -18.43 5.60 3.33
N ILE A 76 -18.23 6.17 2.13
CA ILE A 76 -19.33 6.62 1.26
C ILE A 76 -19.41 5.77 -0.01
N LYS A 77 -18.27 5.50 -0.65
CA LYS A 77 -18.22 4.91 -2.00
C LYS A 77 -17.80 3.43 -2.00
N ALA A 78 -17.91 2.75 -0.85
CA ALA A 78 -17.39 1.40 -0.68
C ALA A 78 -18.04 0.35 -1.59
N HIS A 79 -19.28 0.59 -2.03
CA HIS A 79 -20.01 -0.26 -2.97
C HIS A 79 -19.68 0.04 -4.43
N ASP A 80 -19.20 1.25 -4.72
CA ASP A 80 -18.92 1.72 -6.07
C ASP A 80 -17.45 1.49 -6.46
N ILE A 81 -16.54 1.63 -5.49
CA ILE A 81 -15.10 1.56 -5.70
C ILE A 81 -14.50 0.46 -4.83
N GLY A 82 -13.93 -0.53 -5.51
CA GLY A 82 -13.23 -1.66 -4.91
C GLY A 82 -11.89 -1.30 -4.29
N MET A 83 -11.47 -2.04 -3.26
CA MET A 83 -10.11 -1.90 -2.72
C MET A 83 -9.01 -2.26 -3.72
N ASP A 84 -9.30 -3.15 -4.67
CA ASP A 84 -8.41 -3.49 -5.80
C ASP A 84 -8.25 -2.32 -6.78
N GLU A 85 -9.29 -1.52 -6.98
CA GLU A 85 -9.20 -0.30 -7.79
C GLU A 85 -8.37 0.78 -7.10
N ILE A 86 -8.56 0.94 -5.79
CA ILE A 86 -7.74 1.80 -4.94
C ILE A 86 -6.28 1.35 -4.95
N TRP A 87 -6.03 0.03 -4.88
CA TRP A 87 -4.71 -0.55 -5.01
C TRP A 87 -4.07 -0.23 -6.36
N LYS A 88 -4.83 -0.40 -7.45
CA LYS A 88 -4.36 -0.09 -8.80
C LYS A 88 -4.02 1.39 -8.97
N ALA A 89 -4.82 2.30 -8.41
CA ALA A 89 -4.51 3.73 -8.38
C ALA A 89 -3.23 3.99 -7.57
N GLY A 90 -3.07 3.34 -6.42
CA GLY A 90 -1.86 3.42 -5.60
C GLY A 90 -0.58 3.03 -6.34
N GLN A 91 -0.65 2.07 -7.29
CA GLN A 91 0.50 1.64 -8.10
C GLN A 91 1.09 2.75 -8.98
N GLN A 92 0.32 3.82 -9.25
CA GLN A 92 0.78 4.93 -10.09
C GLN A 92 1.60 5.96 -9.31
N SER A 93 1.60 5.91 -7.98
CA SER A 93 2.47 6.75 -7.15
C SER A 93 3.90 6.18 -7.12
N ARG A 94 4.89 7.04 -6.86
CA ARG A 94 6.32 6.66 -6.70
C ARG A 94 6.54 5.55 -5.66
N HIS A 95 5.58 5.40 -4.76
CA HIS A 95 5.65 4.62 -3.54
C HIS A 95 4.67 3.45 -3.52
N GLN A 96 3.93 3.23 -4.61
CA GLN A 96 2.90 2.21 -4.69
C GLN A 96 1.88 2.31 -3.52
N ALA A 97 1.67 3.54 -3.04
CA ALA A 97 0.74 3.88 -1.97
C ALA A 97 -0.38 4.74 -2.54
N PHE A 98 -1.60 4.47 -2.11
CA PHE A 98 -2.77 5.24 -2.51
C PHE A 98 -2.65 6.68 -2.04
N VAL A 99 -2.98 7.58 -2.96
CA VAL A 99 -3.02 9.02 -2.75
C VAL A 99 -4.39 9.55 -3.14
N SER A 100 -4.74 9.39 -4.41
CA SER A 100 -5.99 9.84 -5.00
C SER A 100 -6.40 8.90 -6.12
N MET A 101 -7.70 8.92 -6.46
CA MET A 101 -8.20 8.30 -7.68
C MET A 101 -7.93 9.16 -8.92
N ASP A 102 -7.63 10.45 -8.75
CA ASP A 102 -7.15 11.32 -9.82
C ASP A 102 -5.66 11.06 -10.08
N ILE A 103 -5.34 10.65 -11.30
CA ILE A 103 -3.98 10.34 -11.76
C ILE A 103 -3.08 11.58 -11.71
N GLN A 104 -3.59 12.78 -12.03
CA GLN A 104 -2.81 14.01 -12.00
C GLN A 104 -2.43 14.36 -10.56
N GLU A 105 -3.39 14.22 -9.63
CA GLU A 105 -3.12 14.39 -8.21
C GLU A 105 -2.11 13.33 -7.73
N ALA A 106 -2.38 12.04 -7.97
CA ALA A 106 -1.51 10.94 -7.56
C ALA A 106 -0.06 11.06 -8.06
N THR A 107 0.12 11.59 -9.28
CA THR A 107 1.46 11.85 -9.85
C THR A 107 2.08 13.16 -9.38
N SER A 108 1.30 14.18 -8.98
CA SER A 108 1.83 15.45 -8.44
C SER A 108 2.52 15.29 -7.08
N TRP A 109 2.14 14.27 -6.32
CA TRP A 109 2.73 13.91 -5.02
C TRP A 109 4.10 13.19 -5.14
N THR A 110 4.76 13.27 -6.30
CA THR A 110 6.04 12.60 -6.63
C THR A 110 7.29 13.14 -5.93
N ARG A 111 7.22 14.26 -5.20
CA ARG A 111 8.40 14.90 -4.57
C ARG A 111 8.86 14.26 -3.26
N SER A 112 8.20 13.22 -2.76
CA SER A 112 8.68 12.51 -1.57
C SER A 112 9.75 11.45 -1.95
N ASN A 113 10.71 11.22 -1.04
CA ASN A 113 12.02 10.66 -1.40
C ASN A 113 11.99 9.15 -1.70
N TYR A 114 13.00 8.69 -2.43
CA TYR A 114 13.19 7.29 -2.82
C TYR A 114 13.35 6.38 -1.59
N MET A 115 12.58 5.30 -1.48
CA MET A 115 12.79 4.28 -0.44
C MET A 115 13.75 3.18 -0.92
N ARG A 116 14.68 2.76 -0.05
CA ARG A 116 15.34 1.45 -0.14
C ARG A 116 14.31 0.37 0.26
N GLY A 117 14.51 -0.86 -0.21
CA GLY A 117 13.65 -2.01 0.14
C GLY A 117 13.66 -2.32 1.65
N PHE A 118 13.04 -3.45 2.05
CA PHE A 118 13.01 -3.89 3.44
C PHE A 118 14.40 -3.84 4.07
N ASP A 119 14.48 -3.36 5.31
CA ASP A 119 15.72 -3.43 6.08
C ASP A 119 16.10 -4.91 6.27
N ASP A 120 17.37 -5.26 6.03
CA ASP A 120 17.86 -6.64 6.10
C ASP A 120 17.67 -7.24 7.50
N ASP A 121 17.58 -6.40 8.54
CA ASP A 121 17.34 -6.82 9.92
C ASP A 121 15.84 -7.00 10.26
N SER A 122 14.93 -6.52 9.42
CA SER A 122 13.48 -6.73 9.58
C SER A 122 13.08 -8.17 9.32
N VAL A 123 11.92 -8.61 9.84
CA VAL A 123 11.40 -9.96 9.58
C VAL A 123 11.15 -10.18 8.09
N LEU A 124 10.65 -9.15 7.39
CA LEU A 124 10.36 -9.18 5.95
C LEU A 124 11.63 -9.11 5.10
N GLY A 125 12.64 -8.34 5.51
CA GLY A 125 13.97 -8.31 4.88
C GLY A 125 14.67 -9.66 4.99
N ARG A 126 14.69 -10.25 6.19
CA ARG A 126 15.22 -11.61 6.40
C ARG A 126 14.47 -12.65 5.56
N SER A 127 13.15 -12.57 5.49
CA SER A 127 12.33 -13.46 4.66
C SER A 127 12.63 -13.28 3.15
N GLN A 128 12.76 -12.04 2.68
CA GLN A 128 13.05 -11.76 1.28
C GLN A 128 14.47 -12.19 0.90
N GLN A 129 15.44 -12.04 1.80
CA GLN A 129 16.81 -12.51 1.63
C GLN A 129 16.86 -14.03 1.60
N ALA A 130 16.12 -14.71 2.49
CA ALA A 130 15.98 -16.16 2.46
C ALA A 130 15.41 -16.66 1.12
N ILE A 131 14.38 -16.00 0.59
CA ILE A 131 13.78 -16.32 -0.73
C ILE A 131 14.76 -16.06 -1.89
N ARG A 132 15.58 -15.01 -1.81
CA ARG A 132 16.63 -14.72 -2.81
C ARG A 132 17.74 -15.77 -2.77
N ASN A 133 18.17 -16.16 -1.57
CA ASN A 133 19.24 -17.14 -1.35
C ASN A 133 18.80 -18.58 -1.67
N SER A 134 17.49 -18.87 -1.63
CA SER A 134 16.94 -20.17 -2.01
C SER A 134 16.68 -20.33 -3.50
N ARG A 135 16.90 -19.29 -4.32
CA ARG A 135 16.80 -19.41 -5.78
C ARG A 135 18.08 -20.06 -6.32
N PRO A 136 17.99 -21.19 -7.04
CA PRO A 136 19.17 -21.79 -7.65
C PRO A 136 19.74 -20.83 -8.70
N LEU A 137 21.04 -20.57 -8.62
CA LEU A 137 21.80 -19.85 -9.64
C LEU A 137 21.62 -20.59 -10.97
N LYS A 138 21.00 -19.96 -11.97
CA LYS A 138 21.12 -20.44 -13.36
C LYS A 138 22.61 -20.42 -13.69
N SER A 139 23.19 -21.61 -13.81
CA SER A 139 24.54 -21.82 -14.30
C SER A 139 24.69 -21.09 -15.63
N LYS A 140 25.59 -20.11 -15.69
CA LYS A 140 26.09 -19.62 -16.97
C LYS A 140 26.74 -20.81 -17.68
N GLN A 141 26.16 -21.24 -18.79
CA GLN A 141 26.88 -22.05 -19.76
C GLN A 141 28.03 -21.17 -20.28
N LEU A 142 29.25 -21.59 -19.98
CA LEU A 142 30.48 -21.12 -20.63
C LEU A 142 30.61 -21.92 -21.92
N GLU A 143 30.46 -21.23 -23.06
CA GLU A 143 31.16 -21.57 -24.31
C GLU A 143 32.28 -20.53 -24.51
#